data_AF-A0A124SDI1-F1
#
_entry.id   AF-A0A124SDI1-F1
#
_cell.length_a   1.000
_cell.length_b   1.000
_cell.length_c   1.000
_cell.angle_alpha   90.00
_cell.angle_beta   90.00
_cell.angle_gamma   90.00
#
_symmetry.space_group_name_H-M   'P 1'
#
loop_
_entity.id
_entity.type
_entity.pdbx_description
1 polymer ?
#
loop_
_entity_poly.entity_id
_entity_poly.type
_entity_poly.pdbx_seq_one_letter_code
_entity_poly.pdbx_strand_id
1 'polypeptide(L)'
;MAQRMVNTVHDWSTVKTVLDVGCGRGILLNAVAMQLKKEDRKNTTLSTLRTAGMEGVQEYVTCREGDARRLPFPDNYFDVVVSAGFVHKDGKEFGQKSAAASAERMRVVGEVVRVLNEGGIGVVWDLGFSVKTRGAPVERKAPTPEKTKATAKDPDEDEDEYDE
;
A
#
# COMPACT_ATOMS: atom_id res chain seq x y z
N MET A 1 16.67 2.79 8.29
CA MET A 1 15.44 2.70 7.47
C MET A 1 14.65 1.45 7.76
N ALA A 2 15.27 0.26 7.70
CA ALA A 2 14.63 -1.02 8.02
C ALA A 2 13.81 -1.00 9.33
N GLN A 3 14.37 -0.50 10.44
CA GLN A 3 13.64 -0.46 11.71
C GLN A 3 12.36 0.41 11.65
N ARG A 4 12.35 1.49 10.85
CA ARG A 4 11.14 2.31 10.69
C ARG A 4 10.03 1.52 10.01
N MET A 5 10.38 0.74 8.98
CA MET A 5 9.44 -0.14 8.28
C MET A 5 8.96 -1.28 9.18
N VAL A 6 9.84 -1.88 9.97
CA VAL A 6 9.45 -2.92 10.94
C VAL A 6 8.46 -2.35 11.97
N ASN A 7 8.67 -1.12 12.42
CA ASN A 7 7.82 -0.47 13.42
C ASN A 7 6.47 0.02 12.87
N THR A 8 6.22 -0.01 11.55
CA THR A 8 4.87 0.27 11.01
C THR A 8 3.91 -0.90 11.22
N VAL A 9 4.43 -2.10 11.43
CA VAL A 9 3.63 -3.24 11.88
C VAL A 9 3.50 -3.12 13.40
N HIS A 10 2.28 -2.83 13.86
CA HIS A 10 2.01 -2.50 15.27
C HIS A 10 1.94 -3.72 16.19
N ASP A 11 1.49 -4.85 15.67
CA ASP A 11 1.37 -6.10 16.40
C ASP A 11 2.10 -7.22 15.67
N TRP A 12 3.26 -7.59 16.19
CA TRP A 12 4.07 -8.69 15.67
C TRP A 12 3.73 -10.03 16.33
N SER A 13 2.89 -10.06 17.37
CA SER A 13 2.54 -11.28 18.08
C SER A 13 1.60 -12.19 17.28
N THR A 14 0.87 -11.62 16.33
CA THR A 14 -0.03 -12.33 15.42
C THR A 14 0.63 -12.76 14.12
N VAL A 15 1.83 -12.23 13.83
CA VAL A 15 2.54 -12.44 12.57
C VAL A 15 3.29 -13.77 12.59
N LYS A 16 2.97 -14.65 11.64
CA LYS A 16 3.58 -15.97 11.47
C LYS A 16 4.41 -16.06 10.20
N THR A 17 3.94 -15.42 9.12
CA THR A 17 4.57 -15.48 7.80
C THR A 17 4.87 -14.08 7.27
N VAL A 18 6.11 -13.87 6.81
CA VAL A 18 6.54 -12.59 6.25
C VAL A 18 7.31 -12.80 4.95
N LEU A 19 7.05 -11.93 3.96
CA LEU A 19 7.78 -11.90 2.70
C LEU A 19 8.56 -10.59 2.55
N ASP A 20 9.86 -10.67 2.25
CA ASP A 20 10.67 -9.51 1.82
C ASP A 20 10.87 -9.54 0.29
N VAL A 21 10.13 -8.70 -0.43
CA VAL A 21 10.21 -8.60 -1.90
C VAL A 21 11.39 -7.74 -2.28
N GLY A 22 12.35 -8.35 -2.95
CA GLY A 22 13.59 -7.67 -3.35
C GLY A 22 14.61 -7.57 -2.22
N CYS A 23 14.74 -8.63 -1.41
CA CYS A 23 15.56 -8.67 -0.20
C CYS A 23 17.03 -8.23 -0.38
N GLY A 24 17.58 -8.30 -1.60
CA GLY A 24 18.88 -7.71 -1.95
C GLY A 24 20.01 -8.22 -1.06
N ARG A 25 20.66 -7.31 -0.32
CA ARG A 25 21.74 -7.66 0.64
C ARG A 25 21.22 -8.16 2.00
N GLY A 26 19.91 -8.28 2.18
CA GLY A 26 19.28 -8.84 3.38
C GLY A 26 19.16 -7.88 4.56
N ILE A 27 19.34 -6.57 4.39
CA ILE A 27 19.28 -5.61 5.51
C ILE A 27 17.87 -5.56 6.13
N LEU A 28 16.84 -5.50 5.27
CA LEU A 28 15.44 -5.50 5.74
C LEU A 28 15.02 -6.89 6.22
N LEU A 29 15.32 -7.93 5.43
CA LEU A 29 15.14 -9.34 5.78
C LEU A 29 15.68 -9.68 7.18
N ASN A 30 16.91 -9.29 7.51
CA ASN A 30 17.50 -9.54 8.81
C ASN A 30 16.77 -8.79 9.93
N ALA A 31 16.37 -7.53 9.70
CA ALA A 31 15.62 -6.76 10.69
C ALA A 31 14.25 -7.39 11.00
N VAL A 32 13.54 -7.86 9.96
CA VAL A 32 12.29 -8.61 10.10
C VAL A 32 12.50 -9.92 10.84
N ALA A 33 13.51 -10.72 10.46
CA ALA A 33 13.79 -12.00 11.09
C ALA A 33 14.14 -11.84 12.59
N MET A 34 14.92 -10.81 12.95
CA MET A 34 15.20 -10.48 14.35
C MET A 34 13.94 -10.09 15.13
N GLN A 35 13.01 -9.35 14.50
CA GLN A 35 11.76 -8.96 15.13
C GLN A 35 10.84 -10.18 15.37
N LEU A 36 10.70 -11.08 14.39
CA LEU A 36 9.96 -12.33 14.57
C LEU A 36 10.56 -13.19 15.68
N LYS A 37 11.89 -13.37 15.68
CA LYS A 37 12.60 -14.12 16.73
C LYS A 37 12.39 -13.52 18.12
N LYS A 38 12.30 -12.19 18.23
CA LYS A 38 12.04 -11.50 19.49
C LYS A 38 10.64 -11.81 20.00
N GLU A 39 9.63 -11.79 19.16
CA GLU A 39 8.26 -12.12 19.57
C GLU A 39 8.11 -13.61 19.92
N ASP A 40 8.70 -14.49 19.13
CA ASP A 40 8.71 -15.93 19.41
C ASP A 40 9.37 -16.24 20.77
N ARG A 41 10.47 -15.55 21.09
CA ARG A 41 11.10 -15.62 22.42
C ARG A 41 10.20 -15.09 23.53
N LYS A 42 9.40 -14.03 23.33
CA LYS A 42 8.47 -13.56 24.37
C LYS A 42 7.39 -14.60 24.64
N ASN A 43 6.84 -15.20 23.59
CA ASN A 43 5.82 -16.24 23.70
C ASN A 43 6.38 -17.52 24.35
N THR A 44 7.62 -17.88 23.99
CA THR A 44 8.35 -18.99 24.60
C THR A 44 8.76 -18.68 26.04
N THR A 45 9.13 -17.44 26.38
CA THR A 45 9.50 -17.07 27.76
C THR A 45 8.29 -17.07 28.69
N LEU A 46 7.09 -16.71 28.20
CA LEU A 46 5.83 -16.86 28.94
C LEU A 46 5.45 -18.32 29.19
N SER A 47 5.89 -19.24 28.33
CA SER A 47 5.56 -20.67 28.43
C SER A 47 6.68 -21.53 29.05
N THR A 48 7.95 -21.15 28.95
CA THR A 48 9.10 -21.88 29.51
C THR A 48 10.40 -21.04 29.45
N LEU A 49 10.92 -20.59 30.60
CA LEU A 49 12.23 -19.93 30.73
C LEU A 49 13.40 -20.87 30.32
N ARG A 50 14.01 -20.70 29.13
CA ARG A 50 15.42 -21.10 28.90
C ARG A 50 16.13 -20.46 27.68
N THR A 51 17.27 -19.84 28.02
CA THR A 51 18.54 -19.62 27.28
C THR A 51 18.59 -18.92 25.92
N ALA A 52 19.40 -17.84 25.90
CA ALA A 52 19.87 -17.12 24.73
C ALA A 52 20.98 -17.87 23.97
N GLY A 53 20.86 -17.87 22.63
CA GLY A 53 21.91 -18.27 21.70
C GLY A 53 21.99 -17.29 20.52
N MET A 54 23.21 -17.09 20.02
CA MET A 54 23.67 -16.20 18.95
C MET A 54 22.73 -16.17 17.72
N GLU A 55 22.75 -15.06 16.98
CA GLU A 55 21.61 -14.51 16.22
C GLU A 55 20.84 -15.47 15.29
N GLY A 56 21.37 -16.61 14.83
CA GLY A 56 20.60 -17.84 14.53
C GLY A 56 19.31 -17.72 13.71
N VAL A 57 19.18 -16.70 12.86
CA VAL A 57 17.99 -16.43 12.04
C VAL A 57 17.99 -17.24 10.74
N GLN A 58 19.09 -17.94 10.42
CA GLN A 58 19.23 -18.72 9.18
C GLN A 58 18.15 -19.80 9.04
N GLU A 59 17.67 -20.35 10.15
CA GLU A 59 16.59 -21.37 10.16
C GLU A 59 15.21 -20.78 9.84
N TYR A 60 15.05 -19.45 9.92
CA TYR A 60 13.78 -18.74 9.74
C TYR A 60 13.69 -18.01 8.38
N VAL A 61 14.74 -18.08 7.57
CA VAL A 61 14.86 -17.28 6.34
C VAL A 61 15.09 -18.19 5.15
N THR A 62 14.15 -18.15 4.20
CA THR A 62 14.30 -18.83 2.90
C THR A 62 14.27 -17.79 1.78
N CYS A 63 15.35 -17.70 1.00
CA CYS A 63 15.40 -16.85 -0.18
C CYS A 63 15.05 -17.67 -1.43
N ARG A 64 14.19 -17.13 -2.29
CA ARG A 64 13.84 -17.71 -3.59
C ARG A 64 13.99 -16.66 -4.67
N GLU A 65 14.63 -17.03 -5.77
CA GLU A 65 14.66 -16.19 -6.97
C GLU A 65 13.32 -16.31 -7.70
N GLY A 66 12.81 -15.19 -8.22
CA GLY A 66 11.53 -15.14 -8.90
C GLY A 66 11.21 -13.75 -9.44
N ASP A 67 10.31 -13.69 -10.42
CA ASP A 67 9.79 -12.42 -10.96
C ASP A 67 8.80 -11.80 -9.96
N ALA A 68 9.07 -10.59 -9.49
CA ALA A 68 8.21 -9.90 -8.53
C ALA A 68 6.86 -9.48 -9.14
N ARG A 69 6.73 -9.49 -10.47
CA ARG A 69 5.47 -9.30 -11.19
C ARG A 69 4.60 -10.57 -11.20
N ARG A 70 5.14 -11.70 -10.73
CA ARG A 70 4.44 -12.97 -10.57
C ARG A 70 5.06 -13.77 -9.42
N LEU A 71 4.66 -13.44 -8.21
CA LEU A 71 5.18 -14.05 -7.00
C LEU A 71 4.80 -15.54 -6.93
N PRO A 72 5.74 -16.46 -6.66
CA PRO A 72 5.51 -17.91 -6.65
C PRO A 72 4.89 -18.38 -5.33
N PHE A 73 3.85 -17.68 -4.87
CA PHE A 73 3.12 -17.93 -3.63
C PHE A 73 1.61 -17.86 -3.90
N PRO A 74 0.81 -18.64 -3.16
CA PRO A 74 -0.64 -18.59 -3.27
C PRO A 74 -1.18 -17.24 -2.78
N ASP A 75 -2.42 -16.96 -3.15
CA ASP A 75 -3.19 -15.82 -2.63
C ASP A 75 -3.39 -15.98 -1.13
N ASN A 76 -3.45 -14.87 -0.39
CA ASN A 76 -3.70 -14.87 1.07
C ASN A 76 -2.80 -15.86 1.82
N TYR A 77 -1.49 -15.58 1.83
CA TYR A 77 -0.52 -16.46 2.48
C TYR A 77 0.33 -15.76 3.55
N PHE A 78 0.68 -14.49 3.33
CA PHE A 78 1.56 -13.74 4.21
C PHE A 78 0.80 -12.79 5.11
N ASP A 79 1.13 -12.78 6.39
CA ASP A 79 0.60 -11.79 7.35
C ASP A 79 1.21 -10.40 7.10
N VAL A 80 2.49 -10.37 6.70
CA VAL A 80 3.20 -9.13 6.37
C VAL A 80 4.00 -9.31 5.07
N VAL A 81 3.96 -8.30 4.20
CA VAL A 81 4.85 -8.21 3.04
C VAL A 81 5.59 -6.89 3.10
N VAL A 82 6.91 -6.93 3.00
CA VAL A 82 7.77 -5.74 3.01
C VAL A 82 8.56 -5.64 1.71
N SER A 83 8.86 -4.42 1.28
CA SER A 83 9.77 -4.18 0.16
C SER A 83 10.48 -2.83 0.32
N ALA A 84 11.80 -2.80 0.15
CA ALA A 84 12.60 -1.58 0.26
C ALA A 84 13.47 -1.34 -0.98
N GLY A 85 13.19 -0.26 -1.71
CA GLY A 85 14.01 0.21 -2.82
C GLY A 85 14.10 -0.81 -3.97
N PHE A 86 13.00 -1.49 -4.26
CA PHE A 86 12.93 -2.56 -5.24
C PHE A 86 11.95 -2.27 -6.37
N VAL A 87 10.68 -1.98 -6.07
CA VAL A 87 9.59 -1.77 -7.05
C VAL A 87 9.97 -0.75 -8.12
N HIS A 88 10.69 0.33 -7.81
CA HIS A 88 11.13 1.31 -8.81
C HIS A 88 12.05 0.75 -9.91
N LYS A 89 12.60 -0.45 -9.72
CA LYS A 89 13.47 -1.16 -10.68
C LYS A 89 12.67 -1.85 -11.78
N ASP A 90 11.41 -2.20 -11.51
CA ASP A 90 10.55 -2.85 -12.48
C ASP A 90 10.11 -1.88 -13.59
N GLY A 91 10.09 -2.41 -14.81
CA GLY A 91 9.69 -1.70 -16.04
C GLY A 91 10.70 -0.66 -16.52
N LYS A 92 11.93 -0.65 -16.00
CA LYS A 92 13.01 0.27 -16.42
C LYS A 92 13.34 0.16 -17.91
N GLU A 93 13.20 -1.02 -18.48
CA GLU A 93 13.38 -1.33 -19.90
C GLU A 93 12.44 -0.53 -20.82
N PHE A 94 11.28 -0.10 -20.30
CA PHE A 94 10.31 0.74 -21.02
C PHE A 94 10.55 2.25 -20.82
N GLY A 95 11.67 2.61 -20.19
CA GLY A 95 11.99 3.98 -19.80
C GLY A 95 11.40 4.33 -18.43
N GLN A 96 12.27 4.77 -17.51
CA GLN A 96 11.96 4.98 -16.08
C GLN A 96 10.66 5.74 -15.79
N LYS A 97 10.30 6.71 -16.63
CA LYS A 97 9.15 7.62 -16.43
C LYS A 97 7.97 7.33 -17.37
N SER A 98 7.96 6.19 -18.07
CA SER A 98 6.89 5.85 -18.99
C SER A 98 5.65 5.30 -18.27
N ALA A 99 4.50 5.37 -18.96
CA ALA A 99 3.27 4.74 -18.50
C ALA A 99 3.44 3.21 -18.40
N ALA A 100 4.15 2.60 -19.35
CA ALA A 100 4.47 1.17 -19.34
C ALA A 100 5.30 0.78 -18.10
N ALA A 101 6.33 1.56 -17.75
CA ALA A 101 7.10 1.31 -16.52
C ALA A 101 6.23 1.41 -15.26
N SER A 102 5.29 2.36 -15.25
CA SER A 102 4.35 2.52 -14.13
C SER A 102 3.38 1.33 -14.03
N ALA A 103 2.94 0.78 -15.17
CA ALA A 103 2.09 -0.42 -15.21
C ALA A 103 2.80 -1.66 -14.64
N GLU A 104 4.08 -1.88 -14.98
CA GLU A 104 4.86 -2.99 -14.41
C GLU A 104 5.01 -2.87 -12.89
N ARG A 105 5.27 -1.66 -12.38
CA ARG A 105 5.34 -1.40 -10.93
C ARG A 105 4.02 -1.68 -10.24
N MET A 106 2.90 -1.29 -10.88
CA MET A 106 1.57 -1.59 -10.36
C MET A 106 1.26 -3.08 -10.36
N ARG A 107 1.81 -3.87 -11.29
CA ARG A 107 1.72 -5.35 -11.23
C ARG A 107 2.42 -5.91 -10.01
N VAL A 108 3.62 -5.41 -9.69
CA VAL A 108 4.34 -5.82 -8.46
C VAL A 108 3.52 -5.48 -7.21
N VAL A 109 2.96 -4.27 -7.14
CA VAL A 109 2.08 -3.89 -6.02
C VAL A 109 0.83 -4.79 -5.98
N GLY A 110 0.25 -5.13 -7.13
CA GLY A 110 -0.87 -6.06 -7.23
C GLY A 110 -0.53 -7.44 -6.68
N GLU A 111 0.66 -7.97 -6.99
CA GLU A 111 1.12 -9.25 -6.45
C GLU A 111 1.36 -9.18 -4.93
N VAL A 112 1.93 -8.08 -4.43
CA VAL A 112 2.08 -7.85 -2.98
C VAL A 112 0.72 -7.90 -2.29
N VAL A 113 -0.31 -7.27 -2.86
CA VAL A 113 -1.67 -7.30 -2.32
C VAL A 113 -2.27 -8.70 -2.43
N ARG A 114 -2.09 -9.41 -3.54
CA ARG A 114 -2.65 -10.75 -3.76
C ARG A 114 -2.16 -11.76 -2.72
N VAL A 115 -0.87 -11.73 -2.39
CA VAL A 115 -0.28 -12.72 -1.47
C VAL A 115 -0.48 -12.36 0.01
N LEU A 116 -0.94 -11.15 0.32
CA LEU A 116 -1.29 -10.75 1.68
C LEU A 116 -2.57 -11.44 2.13
N ASN A 117 -2.58 -11.94 3.37
CA ASN A 117 -3.78 -12.39 4.07
C ASN A 117 -4.80 -11.24 4.19
N GLU A 118 -6.07 -11.59 4.38
CA GLU A 118 -7.07 -10.62 4.80
C GLU A 118 -6.65 -9.95 6.11
N GLY A 119 -6.59 -8.62 6.12
CA GLY A 119 -6.08 -7.84 7.27
C GLY A 119 -4.55 -7.83 7.41
N GLY A 120 -3.82 -8.45 6.49
CA GLY A 120 -2.36 -8.41 6.43
C GLY A 120 -1.82 -7.01 6.11
N ILE A 121 -0.54 -6.79 6.43
CA ILE A 121 0.10 -5.47 6.31
C ILE A 121 1.17 -5.48 5.21
N GLY A 122 0.97 -4.63 4.20
CA GLY A 122 1.97 -4.34 3.16
C GLY A 122 2.77 -3.07 3.48
N VAL A 123 4.10 -3.17 3.55
CA VAL A 123 5.00 -2.02 3.78
C VAL A 123 5.98 -1.87 2.62
N VAL A 124 5.69 -0.92 1.73
CA VAL A 124 6.56 -0.59 0.60
C VAL A 124 7.24 0.74 0.86
N TRP A 125 8.57 0.72 0.90
CA TRP A 125 9.37 1.94 0.90
C TRP A 125 10.15 2.03 -0.40
N ASP A 126 9.86 3.03 -1.22
CA ASP A 126 10.49 3.14 -2.53
C ASP A 126 10.76 4.58 -2.98
N LEU A 127 11.58 4.70 -4.03
CA LEU A 127 11.92 5.93 -4.72
C LEU A 127 10.82 6.26 -5.73
N GLY A 128 10.07 7.32 -5.44
CA GLY A 128 9.19 7.97 -6.40
C GLY A 128 9.97 8.90 -7.34
N PHE A 129 9.49 9.04 -8.58
CA PHE A 129 9.99 10.07 -9.49
C PHE A 129 9.00 11.22 -9.57
N SER A 130 9.50 12.44 -9.40
CA SER A 130 8.71 13.63 -9.69
C SER A 130 8.70 13.92 -11.20
N VAL A 131 7.51 14.12 -11.75
CA VAL A 131 7.31 14.64 -13.10
C VAL A 131 6.69 16.03 -12.94
N LYS A 132 7.42 17.06 -13.36
CA LYS A 132 6.87 18.41 -13.43
C LYS A 132 6.04 18.50 -14.71
N THR A 133 4.72 18.33 -14.60
CA THR A 133 3.82 18.62 -15.71
C THR A 133 3.87 20.12 -15.97
N ARG A 134 4.20 20.54 -17.20
CA ARG A 134 3.87 21.90 -17.63
C ARG A 134 2.34 21.91 -17.72
N GLY A 135 1.68 22.68 -16.87
CA GLY A 135 0.23 22.81 -16.92
C GLY A 135 -0.17 23.30 -18.31
N ALA A 136 -0.91 22.49 -19.06
CA ALA A 136 -1.69 23.02 -20.16
C ALA A 136 -2.77 23.94 -19.54
N PRO A 137 -3.06 25.12 -20.12
CA PRO A 137 -4.13 25.98 -19.62
C PRO A 137 -5.43 25.16 -19.63
N VAL A 138 -6.05 25.02 -18.47
CA VAL A 138 -7.41 24.48 -18.38
C VAL A 138 -8.32 25.56 -18.97
N GLU A 139 -8.72 25.39 -20.22
CA GLU A 139 -9.72 26.25 -20.84
C GLU A 139 -11.06 25.97 -20.15
N ARG A 140 -11.38 26.79 -19.14
CA ARG A 140 -12.68 26.74 -18.47
C ARG A 140 -13.72 27.24 -19.45
N LYS A 141 -14.41 26.33 -20.13
CA LYS A 141 -15.61 26.67 -20.90
C LYS A 141 -16.66 27.19 -19.92
N ALA A 142 -17.05 28.45 -20.07
CA ALA A 142 -18.08 29.04 -19.23
C ALA A 142 -19.40 28.27 -19.38
N PRO A 143 -20.11 27.98 -18.27
CA PRO A 143 -21.41 27.32 -18.35
C PRO A 143 -22.40 28.23 -19.10
N THR A 144 -23.10 27.64 -20.07
CA THR A 144 -24.11 28.33 -20.88
C THR A 144 -25.32 28.62 -19.99
N PRO A 145 -25.87 29.86 -19.97
CA PRO A 145 -26.99 30.19 -19.10
C PRO A 145 -28.26 29.44 -19.54
N GLU A 146 -28.82 28.67 -18.61
CA GLU A 146 -30.09 27.96 -18.74
C GLU A 146 -31.24 28.97 -18.71
N LYS A 147 -32.09 28.99 -19.74
CA LYS A 147 -33.25 29.89 -19.78
C LYS A 147 -34.35 29.35 -18.87
N THR A 148 -34.50 29.93 -17.69
CA THR A 148 -35.69 29.73 -16.84
C THR A 148 -36.90 30.40 -17.48
N LYS A 149 -37.92 29.60 -17.79
CA LYS A 149 -39.21 30.04 -18.32
C LYS A 149 -40.07 30.51 -17.13
N ALA A 150 -40.38 31.80 -17.05
CA ALA A 150 -41.29 32.34 -16.04
C ALA A 150 -42.73 31.94 -16.39
N THR A 151 -43.40 31.22 -15.49
CA THR A 151 -44.85 31.02 -15.50
C THR A 151 -45.50 32.18 -14.73
N ALA A 152 -46.27 33.01 -15.44
CA ALA A 152 -47.16 33.99 -14.85
C ALA A 152 -48.32 33.26 -14.15
N LYS A 153 -48.65 33.69 -12.92
CA LYS A 153 -49.83 33.25 -12.18
C LYS A 153 -50.79 34.43 -12.17
N ASP A 154 -51.96 34.24 -12.79
CA ASP A 154 -53.07 35.20 -12.77
C ASP A 154 -53.55 35.42 -11.33
N PRO A 155 -53.78 36.68 -10.89
CA PRO A 155 -54.39 36.96 -9.60
C PRO A 155 -55.71 37.70 -9.80
N ASP A 156 -56.80 36.98 -9.99
CA ASP A 156 -58.16 37.52 -9.84
C ASP A 156 -59.04 36.36 -9.36
N GLU A 157 -59.24 36.29 -8.05
CA GLU A 157 -60.43 35.71 -7.38
C GLU A 157 -60.31 36.01 -5.87
N ASP A 158 -61.10 37.01 -5.47
CA ASP A 158 -61.93 37.13 -4.26
C ASP A 158 -61.29 36.97 -2.87
N GLU A 159 -61.42 38.01 -2.03
CA GLU A 159 -62.47 38.04 -1.00
C GLU A 159 -62.47 39.38 -0.25
N ASP A 160 -63.69 39.83 0.01
CA ASP A 160 -64.11 41.06 0.67
C ASP A 160 -63.74 41.12 2.17
N GLU A 161 -63.91 42.34 2.73
CA GLU A 161 -64.64 42.63 3.99
C GLU A 161 -63.92 43.47 5.09
N TYR A 162 -64.66 44.51 5.55
CA TYR A 162 -64.53 45.42 6.72
C TYR A 162 -63.48 46.56 6.66
N ASP A 163 -63.75 47.83 7.02
CA ASP A 163 -64.83 48.47 7.78
C ASP A 163 -64.83 50.02 7.60
N GLU A 164 -65.96 50.64 7.99
CA GLU A 164 -66.34 52.09 8.11
C GLU A 164 -66.93 52.87 6.91
#